data_AF-A0A6N6NNR8-F1
#
_entry.id   AF-A0A6N6NNR8-F1
#
_cell.length_a   1.000
_cell.length_b   1.000
_cell.length_c   1.000
_cell.angle_alpha   90.00
_cell.angle_beta   90.00
_cell.angle_gamma   90.00
#
_symmetry.space_group_name_H-M   'P 1'
#
loop_
_entity.id
_entity.type
_entity.pdbx_description
1 polymer ?
#
loop_
_entity_poly.entity_id
_entity_poly.type
_entity_poly.pdbx_seq_one_letter_code
_entity_poly.pdbx_strand_id
1 'polypeptide(L)'
;MKQSKRDKKIVGGPYRTHPLEANKTLDARENLVFPIVAPDGTEVWPKRQWLWSKERVREALDNNEIEFAKSNDGGWSVQTKQYLKLEDGSIRRGKLQSIIDDVYTQHGTNEILDIFGDAKIFSYPKPTQFLIKLFDMIPDTSALFLDFFSGSASSMDALMKMNLHDGGTRKAICIQLPECSFGNKKAEELGLSNLCEIAEERLRRVGKQIEAEVHASNAQLTLSGESTRMPDIGFRILKLDSSNFDQVEGGALVDNLIKPGRTYDDIIFEMMLKWGLELSLPMEKTEVAGYPITSIAADELICCMDEGLTVEVLEAIAALEPKRVFFLDSVLSDTIKLNAAR
;
A
#
# COMPACT_ATOMS: atom_id res chain seq x y z
N MET A 1 0.59 -23.97 -26.53
CA MET A 1 0.04 -22.75 -27.19
C MET A 1 -0.41 -23.12 -28.58
N LYS A 2 -1.66 -22.87 -28.96
CA LYS A 2 -2.13 -23.02 -30.35
C LYS A 2 -2.22 -21.61 -30.95
N GLN A 3 -1.38 -21.30 -31.94
CA GLN A 3 -1.55 -20.13 -32.80
C GLN A 3 -2.42 -20.56 -34.00
N SER A 4 -3.55 -19.89 -34.21
CA SER A 4 -4.49 -20.13 -35.32
C SER A 4 -4.21 -19.13 -36.45
N LYS A 5 -4.10 -19.62 -37.69
CA LYS A 5 -3.71 -18.87 -38.92
C LYS A 5 -4.81 -17.98 -39.52
N ARG A 6 -5.52 -17.17 -38.73
CA ARG A 6 -6.50 -16.19 -39.29
C ARG A 6 -6.31 -14.82 -38.65
N ASP A 7 -5.19 -14.19 -38.99
CA ASP A 7 -4.80 -12.90 -38.41
C ASP A 7 -5.00 -11.76 -39.42
N LYS A 8 -6.17 -11.14 -39.35
CA LYS A 8 -6.31 -9.71 -39.63
C LYS A 8 -6.75 -9.06 -38.32
N LYS A 9 -5.88 -8.22 -37.75
CA LYS A 9 -5.98 -7.55 -36.44
C LYS A 9 -6.07 -8.49 -35.23
N ILE A 10 -4.96 -9.15 -34.87
CA ILE A 10 -4.77 -9.56 -33.47
C ILE A 10 -4.19 -8.35 -32.73
N VAL A 11 -5.03 -7.67 -31.96
CA VAL A 11 -4.61 -6.62 -31.02
C VAL A 11 -4.27 -7.22 -29.63
N GLY A 12 -4.68 -8.46 -29.34
CA GLY A 12 -4.47 -9.09 -28.04
C GLY A 12 -3.42 -10.21 -28.06
N GLY A 13 -2.48 -10.19 -27.12
CA GLY A 13 -1.42 -11.20 -26.99
C GLY A 13 -1.92 -12.63 -26.63
N PRO A 14 -1.15 -13.44 -25.88
CA PRO A 14 -1.57 -14.80 -25.54
C PRO A 14 -2.91 -14.81 -24.79
N TYR A 15 -3.78 -15.77 -25.13
CA TYR A 15 -5.11 -15.92 -24.53
C TYR A 15 -5.43 -17.39 -24.21
N ARG A 16 -6.42 -17.61 -23.35
CA ARG A 16 -7.08 -18.91 -23.15
C ARG A 16 -8.54 -18.85 -23.56
N THR A 17 -9.12 -19.98 -23.94
CA THR A 17 -10.55 -20.09 -24.23
C THR A 17 -11.33 -20.45 -22.95
N HIS A 18 -12.52 -19.88 -22.78
CA HIS A 18 -13.45 -20.25 -21.71
C HIS A 18 -14.87 -20.38 -22.27
N PRO A 19 -15.64 -21.44 -21.93
CA PRO A 19 -16.98 -21.61 -22.46
C PRO A 19 -17.86 -20.38 -22.20
N LEU A 20 -18.59 -19.94 -23.22
CA LEU A 20 -19.57 -18.86 -23.09
C LEU A 20 -20.86 -19.32 -22.39
N GLU A 21 -21.10 -20.62 -22.36
CA GLU A 21 -22.27 -21.22 -21.72
C GLU A 21 -22.12 -21.24 -20.19
N ALA A 22 -23.23 -20.96 -19.48
CA ALA A 22 -23.25 -20.99 -18.02
C ALA A 22 -23.15 -22.42 -17.45
N ASN A 23 -22.42 -22.59 -16.35
CA ASN A 23 -22.37 -23.85 -15.59
C ASN A 23 -23.60 -24.05 -14.68
N LYS A 24 -23.74 -25.26 -14.14
CA LYS A 24 -24.95 -25.91 -13.57
C LYS A 24 -25.84 -25.17 -12.52
N THR A 25 -25.60 -23.92 -12.17
CA THR A 25 -26.20 -23.27 -10.97
C THR A 25 -27.06 -22.02 -11.21
N LEU A 26 -27.38 -21.66 -12.44
CA LEU A 26 -28.24 -20.49 -12.72
C LEU A 26 -29.57 -20.91 -13.36
N ASP A 27 -30.68 -20.36 -12.84
CA ASP A 27 -31.97 -20.39 -13.51
C ASP A 27 -31.87 -19.68 -14.87
N ALA A 28 -32.53 -20.23 -15.88
CA ALA A 28 -32.47 -19.70 -17.23
C ALA A 28 -33.21 -18.36 -17.32
N ARG A 29 -32.52 -17.34 -17.84
CA ARG A 29 -33.11 -16.05 -18.20
C ARG A 29 -33.39 -16.07 -19.70
N GLU A 30 -34.63 -15.85 -20.10
CA GLU A 30 -35.07 -15.96 -21.51
C GLU A 30 -34.23 -15.09 -22.46
N ASN A 31 -33.82 -13.90 -22.02
CA ASN A 31 -32.99 -12.98 -22.80
C ASN A 31 -31.55 -13.47 -23.06
N LEU A 32 -31.12 -14.56 -22.41
CA LEU A 32 -29.80 -15.19 -22.57
C LEU A 32 -29.88 -16.52 -23.36
N VAL A 33 -31.06 -16.85 -23.90
CA VAL A 33 -31.29 -18.06 -24.70
C VAL A 33 -31.56 -17.65 -26.15
N PHE A 34 -30.50 -17.65 -26.97
CA PHE A 34 -30.58 -17.29 -28.38
C PHE A 34 -29.52 -18.07 -29.19
N PRO A 35 -29.70 -18.26 -30.50
CA PRO A 35 -28.70 -18.95 -31.32
C PRO A 35 -27.48 -18.06 -31.57
N ILE A 36 -26.30 -18.67 -31.59
CA ILE A 36 -25.07 -18.06 -32.10
C ILE A 36 -24.67 -18.83 -33.36
N VAL A 37 -24.60 -18.14 -34.49
CA VAL A 37 -24.30 -18.77 -35.79
C VAL A 37 -22.80 -19.06 -35.90
N ALA A 38 -22.44 -20.33 -36.11
CA ALA A 38 -21.08 -20.80 -36.33
C ALA A 38 -20.59 -20.49 -37.76
N PRO A 39 -19.27 -20.60 -38.05
CA PRO A 39 -18.72 -20.25 -39.36
C PRO A 39 -19.23 -21.07 -40.55
N ASP A 40 -19.80 -22.25 -40.31
CA ASP A 40 -20.41 -23.11 -41.34
C ASP A 40 -21.92 -22.87 -41.48
N GLY A 41 -22.47 -21.85 -40.80
CA GLY A 41 -23.90 -21.53 -40.79
C GLY A 41 -24.72 -22.29 -39.74
N THR A 42 -24.11 -23.20 -38.97
CA THR A 42 -24.82 -23.95 -37.92
C THR A 42 -25.25 -23.02 -36.79
N GLU A 43 -26.51 -23.09 -36.37
CA GLU A 43 -26.97 -22.41 -35.17
C GLU A 43 -26.57 -23.17 -33.90
N VAL A 44 -25.75 -22.55 -33.06
CA VAL A 44 -25.38 -23.10 -31.76
C VAL A 44 -26.31 -22.53 -30.71
N TRP A 45 -27.08 -23.42 -30.08
CA TRP A 45 -27.96 -23.08 -28.97
C TRP A 45 -27.31 -23.46 -27.63
N PRO A 46 -27.44 -22.66 -26.57
CA PRO A 46 -26.96 -23.06 -25.26
C PRO A 46 -27.86 -24.18 -24.73
N LYS A 47 -27.30 -25.15 -24.00
CA LYS A 47 -28.13 -26.17 -23.32
C LYS A 47 -28.96 -25.55 -22.20
N ARG A 48 -28.53 -24.39 -21.68
CA ARG A 48 -29.26 -23.60 -20.69
C ARG A 48 -29.35 -22.13 -21.09
N GLN A 49 -28.25 -21.41 -20.96
CA GLN A 49 -28.14 -19.99 -21.31
C GLN A 49 -26.69 -19.58 -21.55
N TRP A 50 -26.50 -18.48 -22.27
CA TRP A 50 -25.21 -17.81 -22.37
C TRP A 50 -24.89 -16.99 -21.12
N LEU A 51 -23.61 -16.74 -20.89
CA LEU A 51 -23.15 -15.80 -19.85
C LEU A 51 -23.36 -14.33 -20.27
N TRP A 52 -23.51 -14.06 -21.57
CA TRP A 52 -23.59 -12.71 -22.15
C TRP A 52 -24.89 -12.49 -22.90
N SER A 53 -25.38 -11.24 -22.93
CA SER A 53 -26.54 -10.86 -23.74
C SER A 53 -26.24 -10.93 -25.24
N LYS A 54 -27.30 -10.91 -26.05
CA LYS A 54 -27.19 -10.96 -27.52
C LYS A 54 -26.38 -9.79 -28.07
N GLU A 55 -26.56 -8.61 -27.50
CA GLU A 55 -25.85 -7.38 -27.87
C GLU A 55 -24.35 -7.53 -27.62
N ARG A 56 -23.96 -7.97 -26.41
CA ARG A 56 -22.56 -8.21 -26.05
C ARG A 56 -21.92 -9.31 -26.90
N VAL A 57 -22.66 -10.39 -27.22
CA VAL A 57 -22.16 -11.44 -28.12
C VAL A 57 -21.89 -10.89 -29.50
N ARG A 58 -22.76 -10.01 -30.01
CA ARG A 58 -22.55 -9.35 -31.31
C ARG A 58 -21.28 -8.50 -31.30
N GLU A 59 -21.12 -7.65 -30.29
CA GLU A 59 -19.90 -6.84 -30.12
C GLU A 59 -18.64 -7.72 -30.05
N ALA A 60 -18.68 -8.80 -29.27
CA ALA A 60 -17.57 -9.74 -29.14
C ALA A 60 -17.25 -10.51 -30.43
N LEU A 61 -18.24 -10.80 -31.27
CA LEU A 61 -18.03 -11.36 -32.61
C LEU A 61 -17.33 -10.35 -33.52
N ASP A 62 -17.80 -9.10 -33.51
CA ASP A 62 -17.21 -8.01 -34.30
C ASP A 62 -15.75 -7.73 -33.87
N ASN A 63 -15.44 -7.88 -32.57
CA ASN A 63 -14.11 -7.71 -31.99
C ASN A 63 -13.23 -8.97 -32.03
N ASN A 64 -13.68 -10.08 -32.63
CA ASN A 64 -12.94 -11.36 -32.68
C ASN A 64 -12.56 -11.90 -31.28
N GLU A 65 -13.42 -11.70 -30.29
CA GLU A 65 -13.29 -12.19 -28.91
C GLU A 65 -13.96 -13.56 -28.69
N ILE A 66 -14.64 -14.10 -29.70
CA ILE A 66 -15.27 -15.41 -29.67
C ILE A 66 -14.51 -16.39 -30.57
N GLU A 67 -14.32 -17.60 -30.07
CA GLU A 67 -13.74 -18.72 -30.81
C GLU A 67 -14.74 -19.89 -30.85
N PHE A 68 -14.96 -20.43 -32.04
CA PHE A 68 -15.78 -21.63 -32.21
C PHE A 68 -14.86 -22.86 -32.21
N ALA A 69 -15.01 -23.71 -31.19
CA ALA A 69 -14.28 -24.96 -31.08
C ALA A 69 -15.18 -26.15 -31.45
N LYS A 70 -14.62 -27.17 -32.10
CA LYS A 70 -15.33 -28.44 -32.29
C LYS A 70 -15.26 -29.25 -31.00
N SER A 71 -16.42 -29.66 -30.51
CA SER A 71 -16.58 -30.59 -29.40
C SER A 71 -16.28 -32.02 -29.84
N ASN A 72 -16.04 -32.92 -28.87
CA ASN A 72 -15.74 -34.34 -29.15
C ASN A 72 -16.89 -35.08 -29.86
N ASP A 73 -18.11 -34.56 -29.76
CA ASP A 73 -19.32 -35.06 -30.44
C ASP A 73 -19.50 -34.49 -31.87
N GLY A 74 -18.55 -33.68 -32.36
CA GLY A 74 -18.60 -33.04 -33.67
C GLY A 74 -19.42 -31.74 -33.72
N GLY A 75 -20.11 -31.39 -32.63
CA GLY A 75 -20.84 -30.15 -32.47
C GLY A 75 -19.94 -28.93 -32.31
N TRP A 76 -20.50 -27.73 -32.47
CA TRP A 76 -19.79 -26.48 -32.18
C TRP A 76 -19.96 -26.09 -30.71
N SER A 77 -18.89 -25.58 -30.12
CA SER A 77 -18.87 -24.97 -28.80
C SER A 77 -18.39 -23.52 -28.92
N VAL A 78 -19.17 -22.59 -28.36
CA VAL A 78 -18.84 -21.17 -28.36
C VAL A 78 -17.96 -20.85 -27.15
N GLN A 79 -16.76 -20.37 -27.41
CA GLN A 79 -15.76 -20.03 -26.42
C GLN A 79 -15.46 -18.53 -26.46
N THR A 80 -15.22 -17.95 -25.29
CA THR A 80 -14.70 -16.58 -25.15
C THR A 80 -13.18 -16.62 -25.06
N LYS A 81 -12.50 -15.67 -25.70
CA LYS A 81 -11.06 -15.45 -25.56
C LYS A 81 -10.81 -14.61 -24.32
N GLN A 82 -10.07 -15.17 -23.38
CA GLN A 82 -9.59 -14.47 -22.19
C GLN A 82 -8.12 -14.15 -22.39
N TYR A 83 -7.83 -12.93 -22.84
CA TYR A 83 -6.47 -12.44 -23.05
C TYR A 83 -5.73 -12.28 -21.72
N LEU A 84 -4.43 -12.60 -21.74
CA LEU A 84 -3.53 -12.41 -20.60
C LEU A 84 -3.24 -10.94 -20.35
N LYS A 85 -3.09 -10.14 -21.41
CA LYS A 85 -2.96 -8.68 -21.32
C LYS A 85 -4.27 -8.03 -21.75
N LEU A 86 -4.73 -7.08 -20.96
CA LEU A 86 -5.89 -6.24 -21.27
C LEU A 86 -5.45 -5.05 -22.13
N GLU A 87 -6.41 -4.31 -22.68
CA GLU A 87 -6.15 -3.17 -23.57
C GLU A 87 -5.36 -2.04 -22.89
N ASP A 88 -5.52 -1.89 -21.58
CA ASP A 88 -4.76 -0.94 -20.74
C ASP A 88 -3.33 -1.41 -20.41
N GLY A 89 -2.91 -2.55 -20.96
CA GLY A 89 -1.59 -3.15 -20.71
C GLY A 89 -1.51 -3.98 -19.43
N SER A 90 -2.54 -3.98 -18.58
CA SER A 90 -2.56 -4.76 -17.34
C SER A 90 -2.64 -6.27 -17.62
N ILE A 91 -2.08 -7.08 -16.73
CA ILE A 91 -2.11 -8.54 -16.84
C ILE A 91 -3.30 -9.09 -16.06
N ARG A 92 -4.12 -9.91 -16.72
CA ARG A 92 -5.24 -10.63 -16.12
C ARG A 92 -4.73 -11.61 -15.07
N ARG A 93 -4.95 -11.28 -13.80
CA ARG A 93 -4.54 -12.11 -12.66
C ARG A 93 -5.39 -13.38 -12.55
N GLY A 94 -4.76 -14.46 -12.10
CA GLY A 94 -5.44 -15.70 -11.78
C GLY A 94 -6.30 -15.57 -10.52
N LYS A 95 -7.22 -16.51 -10.31
CA LYS A 95 -7.85 -16.65 -8.98
C LYS A 95 -6.83 -17.26 -8.03
N LEU A 96 -6.72 -16.71 -6.82
CA LEU A 96 -5.93 -17.33 -5.76
C LEU A 96 -6.52 -18.72 -5.46
N GLN A 97 -5.64 -19.70 -5.23
CA GLN A 97 -6.07 -21.04 -4.83
C GLN A 97 -6.57 -21.00 -3.39
N SER A 98 -7.64 -21.76 -3.11
CA SER A 98 -8.18 -21.87 -1.75
C SER A 98 -7.25 -22.62 -0.78
N ILE A 99 -6.29 -23.37 -1.31
CA ILE A 99 -5.25 -24.07 -0.57
C ILE A 99 -3.92 -23.53 -1.08
N ILE A 100 -3.06 -23.08 -0.16
CA ILE A 100 -1.68 -22.68 -0.46
C ILE A 100 -0.79 -23.80 0.08
N ASP A 101 -0.18 -24.56 -0.82
CA ASP A 101 0.62 -25.76 -0.54
C ASP A 101 2.11 -25.56 -0.82
N ASP A 102 2.52 -24.33 -1.13
CA ASP A 102 3.91 -23.96 -1.43
C ASP A 102 4.52 -22.99 -0.40
N VAL A 103 3.77 -22.60 0.64
CA VAL A 103 4.27 -21.73 1.72
C VAL A 103 3.90 -22.28 3.09
N TYR A 104 4.91 -22.71 3.84
CA TYR A 104 4.81 -23.30 5.17
C TYR A 104 5.29 -22.36 6.28
N THR A 105 4.85 -22.63 7.52
CA THR A 105 5.23 -21.88 8.74
C THR A 105 6.75 -21.81 8.95
N GLN A 106 7.47 -22.86 8.57
CA GLN A 106 8.92 -22.97 8.69
C GLN A 106 9.66 -21.87 7.90
N HIS A 107 9.09 -21.37 6.79
CA HIS A 107 9.71 -20.29 6.04
C HIS A 107 9.76 -19.00 6.85
N GLY A 108 8.71 -18.68 7.61
CA GLY A 108 8.73 -17.51 8.50
C GLY A 108 9.78 -17.66 9.61
N THR A 109 9.95 -18.87 10.15
CA THR A 109 11.00 -19.16 11.13
C THR A 109 12.39 -18.97 10.52
N ASN A 110 12.60 -19.43 9.29
CA ASN A 110 13.86 -19.24 8.58
C ASN A 110 14.13 -17.76 8.27
N GLU A 111 13.13 -16.99 7.86
CA GLU A 111 13.28 -15.55 7.66
C GLU A 111 13.74 -14.83 8.95
N ILE A 112 13.17 -15.17 10.11
CA ILE A 112 13.63 -14.62 11.39
C ILE A 112 15.07 -15.05 11.70
N LEU A 113 15.42 -16.31 11.42
CA LEU A 113 16.80 -16.79 11.58
C LEU A 113 17.77 -16.02 10.69
N ASP A 114 17.42 -15.77 9.43
CA ASP A 114 18.26 -15.05 8.48
C ASP A 114 18.44 -13.57 8.87
N ILE A 115 17.39 -12.94 9.41
CA ILE A 115 17.41 -11.53 9.83
C ILE A 115 18.16 -11.34 11.15
N PHE A 116 17.95 -12.23 12.12
CA PHE A 116 18.44 -12.03 13.49
C PHE A 116 19.60 -12.94 13.90
N GLY A 117 19.89 -13.99 13.14
CA GLY A 117 20.80 -15.07 13.52
C GLY A 117 20.23 -16.00 14.61
N ASP A 118 19.00 -15.78 15.06
CA ASP A 118 18.32 -16.61 16.05
C ASP A 118 16.80 -16.64 15.80
N ALA A 119 16.29 -17.81 15.41
CA ALA A 119 14.87 -18.07 15.20
C ALA A 119 14.01 -17.83 16.46
N LYS A 120 14.60 -17.91 17.66
CA LYS A 120 13.88 -17.81 18.94
C LYS A 120 13.55 -16.39 19.35
N ILE A 121 14.14 -15.38 18.68
CA ILE A 121 13.84 -13.99 19.00
C ILE A 121 12.35 -13.65 18.76
N PHE A 122 11.69 -14.33 17.84
CA PHE A 122 10.27 -14.15 17.60
C PHE A 122 9.60 -15.49 17.23
N SER A 123 8.58 -15.88 17.98
CA SER A 123 7.86 -17.14 17.73
C SER A 123 6.71 -16.96 16.75
N TYR A 124 6.49 -17.95 15.89
CA TYR A 124 5.37 -18.00 14.93
C TYR A 124 5.21 -16.77 14.01
N PRO A 125 6.30 -16.22 13.42
CA PRO A 125 6.18 -15.19 12.39
C PRO A 125 5.37 -15.72 11.20
N LYS A 126 4.57 -14.86 10.56
CA LYS A 126 3.96 -15.22 9.27
C LYS A 126 5.05 -15.15 8.19
N PRO A 127 5.16 -16.16 7.30
CA PRO A 127 6.08 -16.08 6.16
C PRO A 127 5.72 -14.90 5.26
N THR A 128 6.70 -14.11 4.86
CA THR A 128 6.46 -12.93 4.01
C THR A 128 5.87 -13.34 2.66
N GLN A 129 6.31 -14.46 2.08
CA GLN A 129 5.78 -14.97 0.81
C GLN A 129 4.27 -15.29 0.86
N PHE A 130 3.77 -15.71 2.02
CA PHE A 130 2.34 -15.93 2.21
C PHE A 130 1.57 -14.61 2.13
N LEU A 131 2.07 -13.57 2.79
CA LEU A 131 1.46 -12.24 2.80
C LEU A 131 1.52 -11.59 1.40
N ILE A 132 2.63 -11.74 0.67
CA ILE A 132 2.74 -11.29 -0.73
C ILE A 132 1.64 -11.91 -1.60
N LYS A 133 1.40 -13.23 -1.49
CA LYS A 133 0.31 -13.90 -2.23
C LYS A 133 -1.07 -13.33 -1.89
N LEU A 134 -1.29 -12.94 -0.64
CA LEU A 134 -2.56 -12.35 -0.23
C LEU A 134 -2.70 -10.90 -0.71
N PHE A 135 -1.67 -10.08 -0.54
CA PHE A 135 -1.68 -8.67 -0.91
C PHE A 135 -1.69 -8.48 -2.42
N ASP A 136 -1.11 -9.39 -3.20
CA ASP A 136 -1.19 -9.38 -4.67
C ASP A 136 -2.62 -9.61 -5.21
N MET A 137 -3.60 -9.92 -4.35
CA MET A 137 -5.00 -9.85 -4.76
C MET A 137 -5.50 -8.41 -4.95
N ILE A 138 -4.81 -7.43 -4.35
CA ILE A 138 -5.13 -6.01 -4.44
C ILE A 138 -4.28 -5.42 -5.57
N PRO A 139 -4.88 -5.06 -6.72
CA PRO A 139 -4.14 -4.60 -7.89
C PRO A 139 -3.53 -3.20 -7.72
N ASP A 140 -4.05 -2.42 -6.76
CA ASP A 140 -3.59 -1.06 -6.49
C ASP A 140 -2.18 -1.09 -5.86
N THR A 141 -1.20 -0.66 -6.64
CA THR A 141 0.21 -0.55 -6.23
C THR A 141 0.49 0.66 -5.35
N SER A 142 -0.52 1.49 -5.05
CA SER A 142 -0.45 2.66 -4.17
C SER A 142 -1.32 2.54 -2.91
N ALA A 143 -1.92 1.38 -2.69
CA ALA A 143 -2.86 1.15 -1.59
C ALA A 143 -2.22 1.32 -0.20
N LEU A 144 -3.07 1.73 0.77
CA LEU A 144 -2.76 1.79 2.19
C LEU A 144 -3.26 0.54 2.90
N PHE A 145 -2.36 -0.14 3.62
CA PHE A 145 -2.64 -1.32 4.41
C PHE A 145 -2.66 -1.00 5.91
N LEU A 146 -3.51 -1.70 6.66
CA LEU A 146 -3.56 -1.62 8.12
C LEU A 146 -3.38 -3.03 8.69
N ASP A 147 -2.39 -3.19 9.55
CA ASP A 147 -2.18 -4.40 10.35
C ASP A 147 -2.10 -4.01 11.82
N PHE A 148 -3.21 -4.17 12.53
CA PHE A 148 -3.31 -3.79 13.95
C PHE A 148 -2.95 -4.93 14.92
N PHE A 149 -2.39 -6.02 14.40
CA PHE A 149 -1.76 -7.10 15.16
C PHE A 149 -0.43 -7.46 14.50
N SER A 150 0.43 -6.44 14.31
CA SER A 150 1.55 -6.57 13.38
C SER A 150 2.58 -7.61 13.80
N GLY A 151 2.67 -7.95 15.09
CA GLY A 151 3.61 -8.96 15.60
C GLY A 151 5.04 -8.61 15.20
N SER A 152 5.67 -9.47 14.39
CA SER A 152 7.02 -9.24 13.85
C SER A 152 7.08 -8.26 12.67
N ALA A 153 5.99 -7.57 12.35
CA ALA A 153 5.85 -6.68 11.20
C ALA A 153 6.09 -7.36 9.83
N SER A 154 5.77 -8.65 9.72
CA SER A 154 5.85 -9.41 8.46
C SER A 154 5.02 -8.80 7.32
N SER A 155 3.94 -8.08 7.64
CA SER A 155 3.09 -7.39 6.66
C SER A 155 3.80 -6.21 6.01
N MET A 156 4.48 -5.36 6.78
CA MET A 156 5.25 -4.24 6.22
C MET A 156 6.48 -4.73 5.45
N ASP A 157 7.16 -5.77 5.93
CA ASP A 157 8.24 -6.46 5.20
C ASP A 157 7.76 -6.96 3.82
N ALA A 158 6.59 -7.63 3.76
CA ALA A 158 5.99 -8.07 2.49
C ALA A 158 5.78 -6.91 1.51
N LEU A 159 5.26 -5.79 2.01
CA LEU A 159 4.95 -4.63 1.17
C LEU A 159 6.23 -3.93 0.69
N MET A 160 7.28 -3.84 1.51
CA MET A 160 8.59 -3.33 1.09
C MET A 160 9.16 -4.15 -0.07
N LYS A 161 9.09 -5.50 0.03
CA LYS A 161 9.52 -6.40 -1.04
C LYS A 161 8.65 -6.31 -2.30
N MET A 162 7.33 -6.17 -2.15
CA MET A 162 6.44 -5.94 -3.29
C MET A 162 6.78 -4.64 -4.02
N ASN A 163 6.94 -3.54 -3.28
CA ASN A 163 7.30 -2.24 -3.84
C ASN A 163 8.67 -2.25 -4.53
N LEU A 164 9.65 -3.00 -4.00
CA LEU A 164 10.93 -3.24 -4.69
C LEU A 164 10.72 -3.92 -6.04
N HIS A 165 9.92 -4.99 -6.06
CA HIS A 165 9.76 -5.85 -7.23
C HIS A 165 8.92 -5.21 -8.34
N ASP A 166 7.83 -4.52 -8.00
CA ASP A 166 6.89 -3.96 -8.98
C ASP A 166 6.93 -2.43 -9.10
N GLY A 167 7.84 -1.76 -8.39
CA GLY A 167 7.96 -0.31 -8.38
C GLY A 167 6.78 0.41 -7.71
N GLY A 168 5.94 -0.32 -6.95
CA GLY A 168 4.81 0.22 -6.23
C GLY A 168 5.21 1.17 -5.09
N THR A 169 4.20 1.85 -4.55
CA THR A 169 4.30 2.82 -3.45
C THR A 169 3.29 2.49 -2.35
N ARG A 170 3.04 1.20 -2.10
CA ARG A 170 2.11 0.74 -1.07
C ARG A 170 2.60 1.21 0.30
N LYS A 171 1.70 1.73 1.12
CA LYS A 171 1.97 2.17 2.48
C LYS A 171 1.34 1.22 3.49
N ALA A 172 1.85 1.19 4.71
CA ALA A 172 1.25 0.42 5.80
C ALA A 172 1.25 1.17 7.13
N ILE A 173 0.20 0.98 7.92
CA ILE A 173 0.14 1.32 9.33
C ILE A 173 0.16 0.00 10.11
N CYS A 174 1.20 -0.18 10.93
CA CYS A 174 1.33 -1.34 11.81
C CYS A 174 1.12 -0.91 13.25
N ILE A 175 0.25 -1.62 13.97
CA ILE A 175 -0.03 -1.38 15.40
C ILE A 175 0.33 -2.64 16.17
N GLN A 176 1.08 -2.46 17.25
CA GLN A 176 1.52 -3.52 18.14
C GLN A 176 1.50 -3.02 19.59
N LEU A 177 1.06 -3.89 20.50
CA LEU A 177 1.20 -3.64 21.93
C LEU A 177 2.66 -3.85 22.37
N PRO A 178 3.19 -3.01 23.27
CA PRO A 178 4.56 -3.12 23.77
C PRO A 178 4.68 -4.25 24.82
N GLU A 179 4.33 -5.47 24.44
CA GLU A 179 4.44 -6.65 25.27
C GLU A 179 5.92 -6.98 25.54
N CYS A 180 6.29 -7.16 26.80
CA CYS A 180 7.67 -7.38 27.22
C CYS A 180 8.25 -8.68 26.63
N SER A 181 9.53 -8.61 26.23
CA SER A 181 10.29 -9.74 25.67
C SER A 181 11.07 -10.55 26.73
N PHE A 182 10.64 -10.53 28.01
CA PHE A 182 11.41 -11.11 29.13
C PHE A 182 11.81 -12.58 28.90
N GLY A 183 13.08 -12.92 29.13
CA GLY A 183 13.61 -14.27 28.96
C GLY A 183 14.01 -14.60 27.51
N ASN A 184 13.84 -13.66 26.58
CA ASN A 184 14.34 -13.78 25.22
C ASN A 184 15.79 -13.32 25.15
N LYS A 185 16.72 -14.29 25.23
CA LYS A 185 18.16 -14.02 25.26
C LYS A 185 18.65 -13.15 24.11
N LYS A 186 18.12 -13.35 22.89
CA LYS A 186 18.57 -12.59 21.73
C LYS A 186 18.04 -11.15 21.77
N ALA A 187 16.79 -10.96 22.21
CA ALA A 187 16.24 -9.63 22.42
C ALA A 187 17.02 -8.88 23.51
N GLU A 188 17.36 -9.54 24.62
CA GLU A 188 18.19 -9.00 25.70
C GLU A 188 19.60 -8.61 25.21
N GLU A 189 20.26 -9.47 24.41
CA GLU A 189 21.56 -9.19 23.79
C GLU A 189 21.52 -7.94 22.89
N LEU A 190 20.41 -7.72 22.19
CA LEU A 190 20.20 -6.59 21.29
C LEU A 190 19.62 -5.36 22.00
N GLY A 191 19.33 -5.43 23.31
CA GLY A 191 18.71 -4.34 24.06
C GLY A 191 17.24 -4.07 23.69
N LEU A 192 16.53 -5.07 23.15
CA LEU A 192 15.14 -4.98 22.71
C LEU A 192 14.20 -5.48 23.81
N SER A 193 13.46 -4.57 24.41
CA SER A 193 12.67 -4.76 25.63
C SER A 193 11.24 -5.27 25.39
N ASN A 194 10.71 -5.09 24.19
CA ASN A 194 9.33 -5.45 23.85
C ASN A 194 9.17 -5.86 22.37
N LEU A 195 8.00 -6.39 22.03
CA LEU A 195 7.68 -6.82 20.67
C LEU A 195 7.74 -5.70 19.62
N CYS A 196 7.38 -4.46 19.99
CA CYS A 196 7.46 -3.33 19.06
C CYS A 196 8.91 -3.07 18.64
N GLU A 197 9.85 -3.12 19.58
CA GLU A 197 11.28 -2.93 19.29
C GLU A 197 11.86 -4.08 18.45
N ILE A 198 11.40 -5.31 18.64
CA ILE A 198 11.78 -6.45 17.78
C ILE A 198 11.24 -6.26 16.36
N ALA A 199 9.99 -5.81 16.22
CA ALA A 199 9.38 -5.53 14.92
C ALA A 199 10.07 -4.37 14.19
N GLU A 200 10.34 -3.28 14.92
CA GLU A 200 11.11 -2.12 14.45
C GLU A 200 12.50 -2.54 13.96
N GLU A 201 13.21 -3.35 14.73
CA GLU A 201 14.53 -3.86 14.35
C GLU A 201 14.46 -4.80 13.14
N ARG A 202 13.42 -5.64 13.02
CA ARG A 202 13.19 -6.43 11.79
C ARG A 202 13.09 -5.51 10.58
N LEU A 203 12.28 -4.47 10.65
CA LEU A 203 12.08 -3.54 9.53
C LEU A 203 13.35 -2.78 9.17
N ARG A 204 14.14 -2.34 10.15
CA ARG A 204 15.46 -1.73 9.90
C ARG A 204 16.39 -2.67 9.13
N ARG A 205 16.46 -3.94 9.52
CA ARG A 205 17.33 -4.93 8.87
C ARG A 205 16.85 -5.27 7.47
N VAL A 206 15.54 -5.43 7.28
CA VAL A 206 14.93 -5.66 5.97
C VAL A 206 15.19 -4.47 5.05
N GLY A 207 15.02 -3.24 5.53
CA GLY A 207 15.35 -2.03 4.77
C GLY A 207 16.81 -2.01 4.30
N LYS A 208 17.76 -2.36 5.18
CA LYS A 208 19.19 -2.48 4.81
C LYS A 208 19.45 -3.60 3.79
N GLN A 209 18.73 -4.73 3.88
CA GLN A 209 18.84 -5.82 2.91
C GLN A 209 18.36 -5.37 1.53
N ILE A 210 17.22 -4.67 1.46
CA ILE A 210 16.68 -4.08 0.22
C ILE A 210 17.66 -3.05 -0.35
N GLU A 211 18.20 -2.17 0.49
CA GLU A 211 19.18 -1.18 0.07
C GLU A 211 20.40 -1.84 -0.56
N ALA A 212 20.96 -2.87 0.09
CA ALA A 212 22.08 -3.64 -0.43
C ALA A 212 21.76 -4.37 -1.74
N GLU A 213 20.56 -4.95 -1.86
CA GLU A 213 20.08 -5.61 -3.08
C GLU A 213 19.99 -4.64 -4.26
N VAL A 214 19.41 -3.46 -4.04
CA VAL A 214 19.31 -2.40 -5.06
C VAL A 214 20.69 -1.93 -5.49
N HIS A 215 21.61 -1.68 -4.56
CA HIS A 215 22.98 -1.28 -4.89
C HIS A 215 23.73 -2.36 -5.67
N ALA A 216 23.61 -3.63 -5.26
CA ALA A 216 24.26 -4.75 -5.94
C ALA A 216 23.71 -4.95 -7.36
N SER A 217 22.39 -4.82 -7.53
CA SER A 217 21.71 -4.87 -8.84
C SER A 217 22.19 -3.74 -9.75
N ASN A 218 22.23 -2.51 -9.23
CA ASN A 218 22.64 -1.32 -9.99
C ASN A 218 24.15 -1.23 -10.29
N ALA A 219 24.98 -1.95 -9.54
CA ALA A 219 26.42 -2.05 -9.82
C ALA A 219 26.71 -2.90 -11.08
N GLN A 220 25.77 -3.76 -11.49
CA GLN A 220 25.92 -4.58 -12.69
C GLN A 220 25.39 -3.82 -13.92
N LEU A 221 26.22 -3.68 -14.96
CA LEU A 221 25.79 -3.08 -16.23
C LEU A 221 24.75 -3.99 -16.90
N THR A 222 23.50 -3.55 -16.96
CA THR A 222 22.43 -4.24 -17.69
C THR A 222 22.42 -3.81 -19.15
N LEU A 223 22.11 -4.74 -20.06
CA LEU A 223 21.97 -4.45 -21.51
C LEU A 223 20.82 -3.47 -21.79
N SER A 224 19.82 -3.39 -20.92
CA SER A 224 18.72 -2.43 -21.01
C SER A 224 19.07 -1.03 -20.51
N GLY A 225 20.15 -0.87 -19.72
CA GLY A 225 20.50 0.38 -19.07
C GLY A 225 19.50 0.84 -18.00
N GLU A 226 18.56 -0.03 -17.63
CA GLU A 226 17.55 0.27 -16.61
C GLU A 226 18.14 0.03 -15.22
N SER A 227 17.99 1.04 -14.35
CA SER A 227 18.39 1.00 -12.96
C SER A 227 17.18 0.66 -12.07
N THR A 228 17.38 -0.26 -11.15
CA THR A 228 16.41 -0.60 -10.10
C THR A 228 16.22 0.61 -9.18
N ARG A 229 14.99 1.10 -9.07
CA ARG A 229 14.64 2.22 -8.19
C ARG A 229 14.59 1.74 -6.74
N MET A 230 15.12 2.55 -5.81
CA MET A 230 14.94 2.31 -4.38
C MET A 230 13.47 2.53 -3.98
N PRO A 231 12.79 1.54 -3.38
CA PRO A 231 11.48 1.75 -2.79
C PRO A 231 11.60 2.59 -1.50
N ASP A 232 10.48 3.17 -1.05
CA ASP A 232 10.44 3.77 0.27
C ASP A 232 10.52 2.68 1.36
N ILE A 233 11.66 2.61 2.03
CA ILE A 233 11.93 1.71 3.16
C ILE A 233 11.84 2.43 4.52
N GLY A 234 11.46 3.72 4.51
CA GLY A 234 11.31 4.54 5.69
C GLY A 234 10.03 4.23 6.46
N PHE A 235 10.05 4.47 7.76
CA PHE A 235 8.88 4.40 8.62
C PHE A 235 9.05 5.32 9.82
N ARG A 236 7.94 5.69 10.46
CA ARG A 236 7.92 6.45 11.72
C ARG A 236 7.38 5.58 12.84
N ILE A 237 7.97 5.72 14.02
CA ILE A 237 7.51 5.05 15.23
C ILE A 237 6.81 6.08 16.11
N LEU A 238 5.57 5.78 16.46
CA LEU A 238 4.76 6.60 17.34
C LEU A 238 4.31 5.76 18.53
N LYS A 239 4.24 6.38 19.71
CA LYS A 239 3.75 5.76 20.93
C LYS A 239 2.41 6.39 21.28
N LEU A 240 1.47 5.55 21.73
CA LEU A 240 0.20 6.05 22.22
C LEU A 240 0.40 6.63 23.62
N ASP A 241 -0.11 7.83 23.82
CA ASP A 241 -0.15 8.52 25.10
C ASP A 241 -1.46 9.33 25.20
N SER A 242 -1.74 9.88 26.38
CA SER A 242 -2.76 10.90 26.56
C SER A 242 -2.47 12.15 25.72
N SER A 243 -3.53 12.91 25.41
CA SER A 243 -3.46 14.25 24.78
C SER A 243 -2.34 15.08 25.38
N ASN A 244 -1.60 15.79 24.52
CA ASN A 244 -0.55 16.74 24.90
C ASN A 244 -1.10 17.95 25.65
N PHE A 245 -2.41 18.23 25.51
CA PHE A 245 -3.08 19.33 26.16
C PHE A 245 -3.90 18.87 27.38
N ASP A 246 -3.87 19.67 28.45
CA ASP A 246 -4.74 19.54 29.61
C ASP A 246 -6.18 19.91 29.28
N GLN A 247 -7.13 19.21 29.90
CA GLN A 247 -8.53 19.57 29.84
C GLN A 247 -8.84 20.57 30.94
N VAL A 248 -9.33 21.74 30.55
CA VAL A 248 -9.70 22.79 31.51
C VAL A 248 -11.18 22.70 31.81
N GLU A 249 -11.51 22.28 33.03
CA GLU A 249 -12.89 22.26 33.51
C GLU A 249 -13.34 23.64 34.01
N GLY A 250 -14.61 23.97 33.82
CA GLY A 250 -15.26 25.11 34.50
C GLY A 250 -14.82 26.51 34.03
N GLY A 251 -14.16 26.65 32.87
CA GLY A 251 -13.78 27.95 32.33
C GLY A 251 -12.64 28.65 33.07
N ALA A 252 -11.81 27.89 33.81
CA ALA A 252 -10.59 28.42 34.40
C ALA A 252 -9.65 28.97 33.32
N LEU A 253 -8.97 30.07 33.61
CA LEU A 253 -7.89 30.59 32.77
C LEU A 253 -6.61 29.89 33.18
N VAL A 254 -5.93 29.25 32.23
CA VAL A 254 -4.67 28.54 32.46
C VAL A 254 -3.63 29.13 31.50
N ASP A 255 -2.48 29.50 32.05
CA ASP A 255 -1.40 30.17 31.31
C ASP A 255 -0.70 29.23 30.32
N ASN A 256 -0.71 27.91 30.59
CA ASN A 256 -0.17 26.90 29.68
C ASN A 256 -1.06 25.66 29.67
N LEU A 257 -1.54 25.30 28.47
CA LEU A 257 -2.34 24.09 28.25
C LEU A 257 -1.49 22.86 27.96
N ILE A 258 -0.19 23.01 27.67
CA ILE A 258 0.69 21.91 27.31
C ILE A 258 1.14 21.19 28.59
N LYS A 259 0.95 19.87 28.60
CA LYS A 259 1.40 19.02 29.71
C LYS A 259 2.94 19.04 29.86
N PRO A 260 3.47 18.91 31.08
CA PRO A 260 4.90 18.81 31.30
C PRO A 260 5.53 17.62 30.55
N GLY A 261 6.73 17.82 30.00
CA GLY A 261 7.51 16.77 29.33
C GLY A 261 7.10 16.46 27.89
N ARG A 262 6.14 17.20 27.31
CA ARG A 262 5.79 17.09 25.89
C ARG A 262 6.78 17.85 25.02
N THR A 263 7.19 17.24 23.93
CA THR A 263 8.05 17.86 22.91
C THR A 263 7.22 18.62 21.88
N TYR A 264 7.84 19.52 21.12
CA TYR A 264 7.19 20.16 19.99
C TYR A 264 6.73 19.16 18.94
N ASP A 265 7.52 18.11 18.68
CA ASP A 265 7.14 17.06 17.74
C ASP A 265 5.86 16.35 18.21
N ASP A 266 5.69 16.05 19.52
CA ASP A 266 4.47 15.43 20.05
C ASP A 266 3.23 16.29 19.77
N ILE A 267 3.35 17.61 20.01
CA ILE A 267 2.27 18.58 19.78
C ILE A 267 1.93 18.64 18.30
N ILE A 268 2.95 18.74 17.45
CA ILE A 268 2.79 18.80 16.00
C ILE A 268 2.10 17.55 15.48
N PHE A 269 2.50 16.35 15.92
CA PHE A 269 1.85 15.09 15.51
C PHE A 269 0.39 15.01 15.95
N GLU A 270 0.05 15.46 17.16
CA GLU A 270 -1.35 15.53 17.60
C GLU A 270 -2.16 16.53 16.75
N MET A 271 -1.57 17.69 16.42
CA MET A 271 -2.23 18.69 15.58
C MET A 271 -2.42 18.20 14.15
N MET A 272 -1.43 17.52 13.57
CA MET A 272 -1.55 16.86 12.26
C MET A 272 -2.76 15.92 12.24
N LEU A 273 -2.91 15.07 13.25
CA LEU A 273 -4.06 14.17 13.38
C LEU A 273 -5.39 14.93 13.49
N LYS A 274 -5.47 15.91 14.40
CA LYS A 274 -6.69 16.73 14.60
C LYS A 274 -7.12 17.49 13.36
N TRP A 275 -6.15 17.85 12.51
CA TRP A 275 -6.37 18.62 11.28
C TRP A 275 -6.49 17.76 10.01
N GLY A 276 -6.47 16.43 10.15
CA GLY A 276 -6.66 15.50 9.05
C GLY A 276 -5.46 15.39 8.11
N LEU A 277 -4.25 15.70 8.60
CA LEU A 277 -3.00 15.55 7.86
C LEU A 277 -2.42 14.15 8.06
N GLU A 278 -1.88 13.56 7.00
CA GLU A 278 -1.22 12.25 7.09
C GLU A 278 0.07 12.34 7.92
N LEU A 279 0.28 11.38 8.83
CA LEU A 279 1.49 11.32 9.65
C LEU A 279 2.76 10.96 8.87
N SER A 280 2.59 10.55 7.61
CA SER A 280 3.68 10.26 6.67
C SER A 280 4.20 11.49 5.94
N LEU A 281 3.53 12.65 6.08
CA LEU A 281 3.95 13.87 5.38
C LEU A 281 5.38 14.28 5.79
N PRO A 282 6.21 14.74 4.83
CA PRO A 282 7.53 15.29 5.11
C PRO A 282 7.43 16.38 6.19
N MET A 283 8.37 16.34 7.13
CA MET A 283 8.46 17.29 8.24
C MET A 283 9.91 17.77 8.31
N GLU A 284 10.13 19.05 8.07
CA GLU A 284 11.45 19.65 7.92
C GLU A 284 11.64 20.77 8.95
N LYS A 285 12.74 20.70 9.71
CA LYS A 285 13.15 21.79 10.61
C LYS A 285 14.04 22.74 9.83
N THR A 286 13.58 23.96 9.64
CA THR A 286 14.26 25.01 8.86
C THR A 286 14.12 26.36 9.57
N GLU A 287 14.49 27.45 8.92
CA GLU A 287 14.37 28.80 9.44
C GLU A 287 13.78 29.76 8.40
N VAL A 288 13.05 30.76 8.88
CA VAL A 288 12.52 31.87 8.08
C VAL A 288 12.88 33.17 8.77
N ALA A 289 13.59 34.06 8.07
CA ALA A 289 14.13 35.29 8.63
C ALA A 289 14.93 35.07 9.94
N GLY A 290 15.64 33.94 10.04
CA GLY A 290 16.43 33.55 11.22
C GLY A 290 15.61 33.00 12.40
N TYR A 291 14.30 32.83 12.24
CA TYR A 291 13.43 32.19 13.24
C TYR A 291 13.20 30.71 12.89
N PRO A 292 13.39 29.78 13.83
CA PRO A 292 13.21 28.35 13.58
C PRO A 292 11.74 28.00 13.34
N ILE A 293 11.49 27.19 12.31
CA ILE A 293 10.16 26.67 12.00
C ILE A 293 10.21 25.17 11.72
N THR A 294 9.07 24.51 11.91
CA THR A 294 8.84 23.18 11.33
C THR A 294 7.86 23.30 10.15
N SER A 295 8.32 22.98 8.95
CA SER A 295 7.50 22.94 7.74
C SER A 295 7.01 21.53 7.47
N ILE A 296 5.72 21.39 7.15
CA ILE A 296 5.06 20.11 6.83
C ILE A 296 4.47 20.19 5.43
N ALA A 297 4.76 19.15 4.64
CA ALA A 297 4.29 19.01 3.26
C ALA A 297 4.63 20.21 2.35
N ALA A 298 5.91 20.62 2.36
CA ALA A 298 6.42 21.75 1.58
C ALA A 298 5.62 23.03 1.83
N ASP A 299 5.67 23.50 3.09
CA ASP A 299 5.07 24.74 3.57
C ASP A 299 3.54 24.77 3.60
N GLU A 300 2.83 23.66 3.35
CA GLU A 300 1.37 23.62 3.55
C GLU A 300 0.96 23.90 5.00
N LEU A 301 1.74 23.39 5.97
CA LEU A 301 1.61 23.73 7.38
C LEU A 301 2.96 24.17 7.93
N ILE A 302 3.00 25.38 8.48
CA ILE A 302 4.16 25.91 9.20
C ILE A 302 3.86 25.94 10.69
N CYS A 303 4.73 25.35 11.51
CA CYS A 303 4.63 25.34 12.97
C CYS A 303 5.73 26.21 13.59
N CYS A 304 5.31 27.21 14.34
CA CYS A 304 6.16 28.17 15.06
C CYS A 304 6.02 27.93 16.56
N MET A 305 7.07 27.37 17.17
CA MET A 305 7.02 26.81 18.53
C MET A 305 7.93 27.54 19.52
N ASP A 306 8.92 28.29 19.02
CA ASP A 306 9.95 28.95 19.81
C ASP A 306 9.58 30.41 20.14
N GLU A 307 10.14 30.93 21.24
CA GLU A 307 10.03 32.35 21.57
C GLU A 307 10.76 33.24 20.55
N GLY A 308 10.44 34.55 20.53
CA GLY A 308 11.12 35.51 19.67
C GLY A 308 10.51 35.67 18.27
N LEU A 309 9.25 35.24 18.09
CA LEU A 309 8.49 35.53 16.87
C LEU A 309 8.34 37.06 16.69
N THR A 310 8.63 37.58 15.51
CA THR A 310 8.52 39.02 15.20
C THR A 310 7.55 39.27 14.05
N VAL A 311 7.16 40.53 13.82
CA VAL A 311 6.33 40.91 12.67
C VAL A 311 7.06 40.62 11.35
N GLU A 312 8.37 40.86 11.29
CA GLU A 312 9.21 40.56 10.12
C GLU A 312 9.20 39.07 9.78
N VAL A 313 9.25 38.20 10.80
CA VAL A 313 9.13 36.74 10.61
C VAL A 313 7.73 36.37 10.12
N LEU A 314 6.67 36.96 10.67
CA LEU A 314 5.30 36.70 10.21
C LEU A 314 5.10 37.09 8.75
N GLU A 315 5.61 38.25 8.33
CA GLU A 315 5.56 38.69 6.93
C GLU A 315 6.33 37.74 6.01
N ALA A 316 7.51 37.27 6.45
CA ALA A 316 8.30 36.29 5.71
C ALA A 316 7.61 34.92 5.61
N ILE A 317 6.91 34.47 6.66
CA ILE A 317 6.09 33.25 6.64
C ILE A 317 4.89 33.43 5.70
N ALA A 318 4.20 34.57 5.75
CA ALA A 318 3.07 34.85 4.87
C ALA A 318 3.49 34.85 3.38
N ALA A 319 4.71 35.30 3.08
CA ALA A 319 5.27 35.26 1.73
C ALA A 319 5.53 33.83 1.19
N LEU A 320 5.57 32.81 2.06
CA LEU A 320 5.60 31.40 1.64
C LEU A 320 4.21 30.87 1.24
N GLU A 321 3.16 31.66 1.45
CA GLU A 321 1.75 31.32 1.17
C GLU A 321 1.30 29.97 1.79
N PRO A 322 1.56 29.71 3.09
CA PRO A 322 1.17 28.46 3.72
C PRO A 322 -0.37 28.34 3.80
N LYS A 323 -0.90 27.13 3.69
CA LYS A 323 -2.35 26.90 3.86
C LYS A 323 -2.77 27.11 5.32
N ARG A 324 -1.89 26.76 6.27
CA ARG A 324 -2.11 26.88 7.70
C ARG A 324 -0.81 27.25 8.40
N VAL A 325 -0.92 28.04 9.47
CA VAL A 325 0.18 28.30 10.39
C VAL A 325 -0.28 27.96 11.80
N PHE A 326 0.55 27.23 12.53
CA PHE A 326 0.34 26.87 13.92
C PHE A 326 1.31 27.63 14.82
N PHE A 327 0.75 28.28 15.83
CA PHE A 327 1.52 29.00 16.85
C PHE A 327 1.11 28.48 18.23
N LEU A 328 2.08 28.37 19.14
CA LEU A 328 1.76 28.28 20.55
C LEU A 328 1.30 29.65 21.07
N ASP A 329 0.22 29.70 21.85
CA ASP A 329 -0.25 30.99 22.39
C ASP A 329 0.82 31.67 23.27
N SER A 330 1.65 30.86 23.95
CA SER A 330 2.77 31.32 24.78
C SER A 330 3.86 32.06 24.00
N VAL A 331 3.98 31.85 22.68
CA VAL A 331 5.00 32.55 21.86
C VAL A 331 4.46 33.83 21.22
N LEU A 332 3.16 34.11 21.37
CA LEU A 332 2.52 35.27 20.79
C LEU A 332 2.39 36.41 21.81
N SER A 333 2.98 37.56 21.54
CA SER A 333 2.63 38.81 22.23
C SER A 333 1.33 39.40 21.68
N ASP A 334 0.65 40.28 22.43
CA ASP A 334 -0.60 40.93 21.99
C ASP A 334 -0.48 41.60 20.61
N THR A 335 0.67 42.23 20.35
CA THR A 335 0.98 42.86 19.06
C THR A 335 1.09 41.82 17.94
N ILE A 336 1.69 40.67 18.22
CA ILE A 336 1.86 39.58 17.25
C ILE A 336 0.51 38.90 16.99
N LYS A 337 -0.33 38.67 18.02
CA LYS A 337 -1.68 38.10 17.88
C LYS A 337 -2.53 38.91 16.90
N LEU A 338 -2.49 40.23 17.00
CA LEU A 338 -3.21 41.14 16.10
C LEU A 338 -2.73 41.09 14.65
N ASN A 339 -1.43 40.89 14.43
CA ASN A 339 -0.85 40.82 13.08
C ASN A 339 -1.03 39.43 12.45
N ALA A 340 -0.92 38.36 13.23
CA ALA A 340 -1.09 36.98 12.76
C ALA A 340 -2.55 36.66 12.35
N ALA A 341 -3.52 37.43 12.84
CA ALA A 341 -4.94 37.24 12.53
C ALA A 341 -5.42 37.96 11.25
N ARG A 342 -4.52 38.72 10.58
CA ARG A 342 -4.83 39.46 9.34
C ARG A 342 -4.49 38.66 8.11
#